data_AF-A0A819S3U7-F1
#
_entry.id   AF-A0A819S3U7-F1
#
_cell.length_a   1.000
_cell.length_b   1.000
_cell.length_c   1.000
_cell.angle_alpha   90.00
_cell.angle_beta   90.00
_cell.angle_gamma   90.00
#
_symmetry.space_group_name_H-M   'P 1'
#
loop_
_entity.id
_entity.type
_entity.pdbx_description
1 polymer ?
#
loop_
_entity_poly.entity_id
_entity_poly.type
_entity_poly.pdbx_seq_one_letter_code
_entity_poly.pdbx_strand_id
1 'polypeptide(L)'
;MHDEKQNFQLFDLAKALVFRCHILHHTSISSNDLLCDKDAIIFNFHHASFDFPSMDLFLHDLNQAYITSELSTNEDTILRYLDYATIEQKMPMTAASMFWLDTLRDYKIDHSLPLPFDRYRLSDEYRTGREMSVSFDFGEDLSHVFLAYSSSNSITALQLALACYYAFLFKLTNGEKDLCIGMNTHGRYKEELMSVIGMFVNTIPLRCQLDPHWSFHQLVEHVKEIITNTLKYSYFPLQRILSQHPNATKPAFIETSFEFQSFKSKSDKKEMMIGNARIIAAPISKNIGEDGIMSNFDFTLTIQHDLDIDQLSCTINASLDLFDRKTIDIITQRFHSMLEQLFNVTDIQMKKPIYEFSLILPNEKFFTKSMNNTQVIGMMGIETIGAVYCPLSPRDPEHRLHLLVEQTRSQLVLVHHLTKNKFNDSIISLDIDSVLIDNDMESDVDVNRLSNVTVISEDIAYIIFTSGSTGTPKTVS
;
A
#
# COMPACT_ATOMS: atom_id res chain seq x y z
N MET A 1 13.79 24.85 -11.94
CA MET A 1 12.73 23.83 -11.77
C MET A 1 11.30 24.41 -11.87
N HIS A 2 11.12 25.68 -12.29
CA HIS A 2 9.79 26.30 -12.44
C HIS A 2 9.31 26.43 -13.91
N ASP A 3 10.14 26.10 -14.88
CA ASP A 3 9.85 26.33 -16.31
C ASP A 3 8.99 25.24 -16.98
N GLU A 4 8.77 24.09 -16.33
CA GLU A 4 7.91 23.03 -16.90
C GLU A 4 6.40 23.35 -16.82
N LYS A 5 5.99 24.32 -16.00
CA LYS A 5 4.57 24.77 -15.94
C LYS A 5 4.17 25.72 -17.08
N GLN A 6 5.11 26.12 -17.97
CA GLN A 6 4.78 26.81 -19.23
C GLN A 6 4.52 25.83 -20.40
N ASN A 7 3.94 24.68 -20.11
CA ASN A 7 3.61 23.71 -21.15
C ASN A 7 2.28 24.13 -21.82
N PHE A 8 2.36 24.72 -23.03
CA PHE A 8 1.20 25.10 -23.86
C PHE A 8 0.26 23.91 -24.22
N GLN A 9 0.62 22.70 -23.81
CA GLN A 9 -0.16 21.47 -23.96
C GLN A 9 -1.13 21.19 -22.80
N LEU A 10 -1.18 21.98 -21.73
CA LEU A 10 -2.22 21.79 -20.69
C LEU A 10 -3.61 22.21 -21.21
N PHE A 11 -4.67 21.61 -20.69
CA PHE A 11 -6.04 21.98 -21.01
C PHE A 11 -6.47 23.21 -20.19
N ASP A 12 -7.18 24.14 -20.84
CA ASP A 12 -7.82 25.27 -20.17
C ASP A 12 -9.33 25.00 -20.13
N LEU A 13 -9.80 24.51 -18.98
CA LEU A 13 -11.21 24.11 -18.81
C LEU A 13 -12.18 25.29 -18.97
N ALA A 14 -11.74 26.52 -18.71
CA ALA A 14 -12.56 27.71 -18.88
C ALA A 14 -12.83 28.02 -20.37
N LYS A 15 -11.98 27.53 -21.29
CA LYS A 15 -12.15 27.68 -22.74
C LYS A 15 -12.91 26.53 -23.41
N ALA A 16 -13.47 25.61 -22.63
CA ALA A 16 -14.26 24.45 -23.09
C ALA A 16 -13.54 23.49 -24.07
N LEU A 17 -12.21 23.60 -24.20
CA LEU A 17 -11.40 22.62 -24.91
C LEU A 17 -11.03 21.50 -23.93
N VAL A 18 -11.85 20.46 -23.86
CA VAL A 18 -11.65 19.30 -22.97
C VAL A 18 -11.24 18.02 -23.72
N PHE A 19 -11.05 18.14 -25.03
CA PHE A 19 -10.69 17.06 -25.94
C PHE A 19 -9.76 17.59 -27.05
N ARG A 20 -8.80 16.77 -27.44
CA ARG A 20 -7.93 16.99 -28.61
C ARG A 20 -7.76 15.68 -29.37
N CYS A 21 -7.63 15.82 -30.68
CA CYS A 21 -7.22 14.73 -31.57
C CYS A 21 -5.92 15.14 -32.26
N HIS A 22 -4.91 14.28 -32.22
CA HIS A 22 -3.65 14.47 -32.91
C HIS A 22 -3.43 13.30 -33.88
N ILE A 23 -2.90 13.61 -35.07
CA ILE A 23 -2.48 12.62 -36.04
C ILE A 23 -0.96 12.69 -36.13
N LEU A 24 -0.30 11.56 -35.90
CA LEU A 24 1.14 11.40 -36.07
C LEU A 24 1.39 10.64 -37.35
N HIS A 25 2.01 11.30 -38.33
CA HIS A 25 2.37 10.68 -39.59
C HIS A 25 3.75 10.04 -39.52
N HIS A 26 3.86 8.77 -39.92
CA HIS A 26 5.13 8.04 -39.88
C HIS A 26 6.10 8.48 -41.01
N THR A 27 5.58 8.91 -42.16
CA THR A 27 6.36 9.43 -43.31
C THR A 27 5.59 10.52 -44.05
N SER A 28 6.27 11.34 -44.85
CA SER A 28 5.60 12.31 -45.75
C SER A 28 4.70 11.58 -46.74
N ILE A 29 3.38 11.76 -46.60
CA ILE A 29 2.39 11.09 -47.43
C ILE A 29 2.44 11.65 -48.87
N SER A 30 2.29 10.78 -49.88
CA SER A 30 2.04 11.17 -51.26
C SER A 30 0.66 11.82 -51.39
N SER A 31 0.54 12.86 -52.23
CA SER A 31 -0.50 13.91 -52.21
C SER A 31 -2.00 13.55 -52.16
N ASN A 32 -2.40 12.28 -52.19
CA ASN A 32 -3.82 11.88 -52.24
C ASN A 32 -4.32 11.06 -51.04
N ASP A 33 -3.44 10.48 -50.21
CA ASP A 33 -3.87 9.73 -49.02
C ASP A 33 -3.80 10.62 -47.77
N LEU A 34 -4.79 10.50 -46.87
CA LEU A 34 -4.85 11.28 -45.62
C LEU A 34 -4.14 10.58 -44.45
N LEU A 35 -4.04 9.24 -44.48
CA LEU A 35 -3.42 8.39 -43.45
C LEU A 35 -2.76 7.16 -44.10
N CYS A 36 -1.74 6.60 -43.46
CA CYS A 36 -1.17 5.29 -43.79
C CYS A 36 -1.23 4.31 -42.59
N ASP A 37 -1.01 3.01 -42.84
CA ASP A 37 -1.07 1.94 -41.83
C ASP A 37 -0.10 2.11 -40.64
N LYS A 38 0.87 3.02 -40.76
CA LYS A 38 1.84 3.33 -39.71
C LYS A 38 1.54 4.63 -38.96
N ASP A 39 0.53 5.38 -39.39
CA ASP A 39 0.13 6.61 -38.71
C ASP A 39 -0.60 6.28 -37.41
N ALA A 40 -0.47 7.16 -36.42
CA ALA A 40 -1.15 7.02 -35.14
C ALA A 40 -2.13 8.15 -34.92
N ILE A 41 -3.32 7.82 -34.41
CA ILE A 41 -4.31 8.79 -33.96
C ILE A 41 -4.31 8.79 -32.44
N ILE A 42 -4.12 9.97 -31.85
CA ILE A 42 -4.12 10.17 -30.40
C ILE A 42 -5.36 10.97 -30.03
N PHE A 43 -6.27 10.33 -29.32
CA PHE A 43 -7.38 10.99 -28.64
C PHE A 43 -6.96 11.32 -27.21
N ASN A 44 -7.01 12.60 -26.86
CA ASN A 44 -6.68 13.09 -25.53
C ASN A 44 -7.90 13.78 -24.93
N PHE A 45 -8.40 13.24 -23.82
CA PHE A 45 -9.53 13.79 -23.08
C PHE A 45 -9.07 14.24 -21.70
N HIS A 46 -9.56 15.39 -21.24
CA HIS A 46 -9.35 15.79 -19.86
C HIS A 46 -10.27 14.96 -18.93
N HIS A 47 -9.70 14.38 -17.87
CA HIS A 47 -10.43 13.44 -16.98
C HIS A 47 -11.65 14.08 -16.28
N ALA A 48 -11.69 15.42 -16.16
CA ALA A 48 -12.87 16.14 -15.64
C ALA A 48 -14.15 16.00 -16.50
N SER A 49 -14.03 15.59 -17.76
CA SER A 49 -15.19 15.39 -18.66
C SER A 49 -15.36 13.96 -19.14
N PHE A 50 -14.44 13.05 -18.82
CA PHE A 50 -14.35 11.74 -19.44
C PHE A 50 -13.71 10.73 -18.48
N ASP A 51 -14.32 9.55 -18.36
CA ASP A 51 -13.78 8.43 -17.58
C ASP A 51 -13.46 7.21 -18.46
N PHE A 52 -12.81 6.19 -17.88
CA PHE A 52 -12.42 4.99 -18.62
C PHE A 52 -13.60 4.28 -19.33
N PRO A 53 -14.76 4.02 -18.68
CA PRO A 53 -15.92 3.44 -19.38
C PRO A 53 -16.45 4.29 -20.54
N SER A 54 -16.26 5.62 -20.52
CA SER A 54 -16.66 6.48 -21.64
C SER A 54 -15.88 6.20 -22.93
N MET A 55 -14.68 5.61 -22.84
CA MET A 55 -13.85 5.29 -24.01
C MET A 55 -14.55 4.30 -24.95
N ASP A 56 -15.09 3.22 -24.40
CA ASP A 56 -15.79 2.19 -25.20
C ASP A 56 -17.03 2.75 -25.90
N LEU A 57 -17.77 3.64 -25.23
CA LEU A 57 -18.93 4.34 -25.81
C LEU A 57 -18.51 5.26 -26.95
N PHE A 58 -17.48 6.08 -26.73
CA PHE A 58 -16.97 7.00 -27.74
C PHE A 58 -16.52 6.26 -29.01
N LEU A 59 -15.79 5.16 -28.84
CA LEU A 59 -15.28 4.37 -29.96
C LEU A 59 -16.40 3.62 -30.70
N HIS A 60 -17.41 3.15 -29.98
CA HIS A 60 -18.60 2.57 -30.58
C HIS A 60 -19.31 3.58 -31.48
N ASP A 61 -19.60 4.78 -30.95
CA ASP A 61 -20.30 5.85 -31.67
C ASP A 61 -19.47 6.36 -32.86
N LEU A 62 -18.16 6.50 -32.67
CA LEU A 62 -17.24 6.91 -33.74
C LEU A 62 -17.24 5.91 -34.89
N ASN A 63 -17.21 4.60 -34.61
CA ASN A 63 -17.28 3.57 -35.63
C ASN A 63 -18.64 3.57 -36.37
N GLN A 64 -19.74 3.74 -35.64
CA GLN A 64 -21.07 3.87 -36.27
C GLN A 64 -21.10 5.05 -37.23
N ALA A 65 -20.70 6.24 -36.77
CA ALA A 65 -20.69 7.44 -37.59
C ALA A 65 -19.77 7.30 -38.82
N TYR A 66 -18.65 6.60 -38.69
CA TYR A 66 -17.74 6.33 -39.79
C TYR A 66 -18.36 5.43 -40.86
N ILE A 67 -19.07 4.37 -40.47
CA ILE A 67 -19.68 3.40 -41.39
C ILE A 67 -20.90 4.01 -42.09
N THR A 68 -21.75 4.71 -41.36
CA THR A 68 -23.01 5.26 -41.89
C THR A 68 -22.82 6.61 -42.58
N SER A 69 -21.71 7.31 -42.31
CA SER A 69 -21.55 8.74 -42.63
C SER A 69 -22.63 9.64 -42.02
N GLU A 70 -23.32 9.15 -40.98
CA GLU A 70 -24.35 9.85 -40.23
C GLU A 70 -23.96 9.87 -38.76
N LEU A 71 -23.96 11.05 -38.14
CA LEU A 71 -23.90 11.12 -36.69
C LEU A 71 -25.21 10.53 -36.15
N SER A 72 -25.10 9.69 -35.12
CA SER A 72 -26.26 9.30 -34.31
C SER A 72 -26.98 10.58 -33.90
N THR A 73 -28.19 10.76 -34.45
CA THR A 73 -29.05 11.86 -34.05
C THR A 73 -29.57 11.51 -32.67
N ASN A 74 -28.88 11.98 -31.65
CA ASN A 74 -29.35 11.86 -30.28
C ASN A 74 -30.69 12.59 -30.22
N GLU A 75 -31.79 11.83 -30.22
CA GLU A 75 -33.09 12.34 -29.86
C GLU A 75 -32.95 13.00 -28.46
N ASP A 76 -33.67 14.11 -28.23
CA ASP A 76 -33.69 14.84 -26.95
C ASP A 76 -34.08 13.97 -25.72
N THR A 77 -34.37 12.68 -25.94
CA THR A 77 -34.71 11.65 -24.97
C THR A 77 -33.49 10.96 -24.34
N ILE A 78 -32.28 11.11 -24.89
CA ILE A 78 -31.07 10.48 -24.34
C ILE A 78 -30.52 11.30 -23.17
N LEU A 79 -30.36 10.67 -22.01
CA LEU A 79 -29.79 11.28 -20.80
C LEU A 79 -28.36 11.78 -21.07
N ARG A 80 -28.11 13.08 -20.87
CA ARG A 80 -26.76 13.66 -20.98
C ARG A 80 -26.13 13.80 -19.60
N TYR A 81 -24.80 13.94 -19.57
CA TYR A 81 -24.08 14.18 -18.31
C TYR A 81 -24.58 15.43 -17.55
N LEU A 82 -25.00 16.48 -18.26
CA LEU A 82 -25.57 17.69 -17.65
C LEU A 82 -26.91 17.41 -16.94
N ASP A 83 -27.73 16.53 -17.52
CA ASP A 83 -29.01 16.12 -16.93
C ASP A 83 -28.73 15.34 -15.64
N TYR A 84 -27.78 14.40 -15.67
CA TYR A 84 -27.28 13.70 -14.48
C TYR A 84 -26.78 14.67 -13.39
N ALA A 85 -25.89 15.61 -13.73
CA ALA A 85 -25.34 16.57 -12.77
C ALA A 85 -26.44 17.42 -12.11
N THR A 86 -27.49 17.78 -12.86
CA THR A 86 -28.65 18.52 -12.35
C THR A 86 -29.50 17.66 -11.41
N ILE A 87 -29.69 16.38 -11.74
CA ILE A 87 -30.42 15.41 -10.92
C ILE A 87 -29.67 15.16 -9.61
N GLU A 88 -28.36 14.90 -9.69
CA GLU A 88 -27.49 14.65 -8.53
C GLU A 88 -27.50 15.83 -7.54
N GLN A 89 -27.44 17.07 -8.04
CA GLN A 89 -27.52 18.27 -7.20
C GLN A 89 -28.82 18.35 -6.38
N LYS A 90 -29.94 17.85 -6.92
CA LYS A 90 -31.27 17.88 -6.30
C LYS A 90 -31.59 16.61 -5.50
N MET A 91 -30.77 15.56 -5.62
CA MET A 91 -31.04 14.27 -5.00
C MET A 91 -31.00 14.40 -3.47
N PRO A 92 -32.00 13.84 -2.73
CA PRO A 92 -31.98 13.86 -1.28
C PRO A 92 -30.86 12.94 -0.77
N MET A 93 -29.78 13.55 -0.28
CA MET A 93 -28.58 12.83 0.16
C MET A 93 -28.53 12.54 1.66
N THR A 94 -29.63 12.69 2.40
CA THR A 94 -29.63 12.61 3.87
C THR A 94 -29.17 11.24 4.38
N ALA A 95 -29.66 10.14 3.80
CA ALA A 95 -29.28 8.79 4.22
C ALA A 95 -27.78 8.52 3.96
N ALA A 96 -27.27 8.89 2.78
CA ALA A 96 -25.85 8.78 2.46
C ALA A 96 -25.00 9.65 3.40
N SER A 97 -25.41 10.89 3.63
CA SER A 97 -24.73 11.80 4.56
C SER A 97 -24.65 11.23 5.97
N MET A 98 -25.75 10.67 6.50
CA MET A 98 -25.75 10.05 7.83
C MET A 98 -24.83 8.82 7.88
N PHE A 99 -24.85 7.99 6.83
CA PHE A 99 -23.97 6.83 6.72
C PHE A 99 -22.49 7.22 6.76
N TRP A 100 -22.09 8.23 5.98
CA TRP A 100 -20.70 8.68 5.92
C TRP A 100 -20.23 9.36 7.21
N LEU A 101 -21.11 10.15 7.85
CA LEU A 101 -20.86 10.71 9.18
C LEU A 101 -20.63 9.62 10.24
N ASP A 102 -21.37 8.52 10.18
CA ASP A 102 -21.24 7.40 11.12
C ASP A 102 -19.98 6.58 10.83
N THR A 103 -19.73 6.27 9.55
CA THR A 103 -18.58 5.46 9.09
C THR A 103 -17.24 6.10 9.48
N LEU A 104 -17.14 7.43 9.33
CA LEU A 104 -15.92 8.18 9.64
C LEU A 104 -15.93 8.81 11.03
N ARG A 105 -16.89 8.45 11.90
CA ARG A 105 -16.96 8.99 13.25
C ARG A 105 -15.66 8.69 14.01
N ASP A 106 -15.08 9.73 14.61
CA ASP A 106 -13.83 9.64 15.39
C ASP A 106 -12.59 9.19 14.57
N TYR A 107 -12.68 9.08 13.24
CA TYR A 107 -11.52 8.78 12.42
C TYR A 107 -10.58 10.00 12.37
N LYS A 108 -9.29 9.77 12.63
CA LYS A 108 -8.27 10.83 12.64
C LYS A 108 -7.78 11.11 11.22
N ILE A 109 -8.54 11.90 10.46
CA ILE A 109 -8.20 12.22 9.05
C ILE A 109 -6.88 12.97 8.87
N ASP A 110 -6.36 13.58 9.93
CA ASP A 110 -5.10 14.31 9.96
C ASP A 110 -3.91 13.43 10.38
N HIS A 111 -4.17 12.18 10.77
CA HIS A 111 -3.14 11.19 11.06
C HIS A 111 -2.72 10.49 9.77
N SER A 112 -1.49 10.79 9.32
CA SER A 112 -0.84 10.11 8.20
C SER A 112 -0.52 8.66 8.59
N LEU A 113 -0.78 7.73 7.69
CA LEU A 113 -0.37 6.34 7.85
C LEU A 113 1.16 6.28 7.86
N PRO A 114 1.78 5.58 8.81
CA PRO A 114 3.24 5.46 8.90
C PRO A 114 3.75 4.45 7.86
N LEU A 115 3.52 4.72 6.57
CA LEU A 115 4.10 3.97 5.48
C LEU A 115 5.64 4.16 5.47
N PRO A 116 6.40 3.18 4.94
CA PRO A 116 7.86 3.27 4.88
C PRO A 116 8.30 4.24 3.77
N PHE A 117 8.03 5.53 3.96
CA PHE A 117 8.46 6.60 3.06
C PHE A 117 9.97 6.78 3.11
N ASP A 118 10.59 6.99 1.95
CA ASP A 118 12.03 7.28 1.85
C ASP A 118 12.32 8.79 1.93
N ARG A 119 11.29 9.62 1.73
CA ARG A 119 11.36 11.09 1.70
C ARG A 119 10.22 11.71 2.50
N TYR A 120 10.46 12.92 2.99
CA TYR A 120 9.43 13.74 3.60
C TYR A 120 8.41 14.23 2.56
N ARG A 121 7.14 14.24 2.96
CA ARG A 121 6.05 14.78 2.15
C ARG A 121 6.23 16.28 1.93
N LEU A 122 6.29 16.68 0.66
CA LEU A 122 6.20 18.07 0.23
C LEU A 122 4.73 18.52 0.12
N SER A 123 4.47 19.82 0.15
CA SER A 123 3.12 20.34 -0.12
C SER A 123 2.69 20.03 -1.56
N ASP A 124 1.39 19.88 -1.78
CA ASP A 124 0.81 19.44 -3.05
C ASP A 124 1.24 20.29 -4.26
N GLU A 125 1.51 21.58 -4.07
CA GLU A 125 1.99 22.49 -5.12
C GLU A 125 3.34 22.08 -5.74
N TYR A 126 4.15 21.32 -5.01
CA TYR A 126 5.48 20.85 -5.40
C TYR A 126 5.52 19.37 -5.78
N ARG A 127 4.40 18.64 -5.74
CA ARG A 127 4.35 17.27 -6.22
C ARG A 127 4.63 17.24 -7.72
N THR A 128 5.55 16.38 -8.14
CA THR A 128 5.81 16.15 -9.57
C THR A 128 4.70 15.31 -10.20
N GLY A 129 3.98 14.57 -9.36
CA GLY A 129 2.94 13.64 -9.77
C GLY A 129 3.51 12.35 -10.36
N ARG A 130 4.82 12.22 -10.53
CA ARG A 130 5.43 11.03 -11.12
C ARG A 130 5.28 9.83 -10.19
N GLU A 131 5.01 8.67 -10.77
CA GLU A 131 4.96 7.39 -10.06
C GLU A 131 5.87 6.35 -10.72
N MET A 132 6.27 5.38 -9.92
CA MET A 132 6.80 4.11 -10.38
C MET A 132 5.73 3.02 -10.29
N SER A 133 5.93 1.94 -11.05
CA SER A 133 5.08 0.76 -11.03
C SER A 133 5.92 -0.50 -10.88
N VAL A 134 5.52 -1.39 -9.97
CA VAL A 134 6.12 -2.70 -9.77
C VAL A 134 5.01 -3.74 -9.74
N SER A 135 5.17 -4.81 -10.51
CA SER A 135 4.15 -5.84 -10.67
C SER A 135 4.70 -7.24 -10.42
N PHE A 136 3.81 -8.16 -10.02
CA PHE A 136 4.06 -9.59 -9.98
C PHE A 136 2.79 -10.37 -10.36
N ASP A 137 2.99 -11.55 -10.94
CA ASP A 137 1.92 -12.50 -11.20
C ASP A 137 1.76 -13.45 -10.03
N PHE A 138 0.52 -13.83 -9.71
CA PHE A 138 0.27 -14.84 -8.68
C PHE A 138 0.72 -16.22 -9.19
N GLY A 139 0.78 -16.41 -10.50
CA GLY A 139 0.95 -17.73 -11.12
C GLY A 139 -0.32 -18.58 -11.03
N GLU A 140 -0.29 -19.76 -11.64
CA GLU A 140 -1.47 -20.63 -11.76
C GLU A 140 -1.96 -21.14 -10.40
N ASP A 141 -1.05 -21.67 -9.58
CA ASP A 141 -1.40 -22.31 -8.30
C ASP A 141 -2.03 -21.33 -7.31
N LEU A 142 -1.38 -20.19 -7.07
CA LEU A 142 -1.88 -19.18 -6.13
C LEU A 142 -3.19 -18.56 -6.62
N SER A 143 -3.31 -18.28 -7.93
CA SER A 143 -4.57 -17.77 -8.51
C SER A 143 -5.71 -18.78 -8.30
N HIS A 144 -5.47 -20.06 -8.60
CA HIS A 144 -6.46 -21.10 -8.43
C HIS A 144 -6.91 -21.23 -6.97
N VAL A 145 -5.97 -21.29 -6.00
CA VAL A 145 -6.32 -21.39 -4.57
C VAL A 145 -7.06 -20.15 -4.09
N PHE A 146 -6.63 -18.95 -4.50
CA PHE A 146 -7.27 -17.69 -4.13
C PHE A 146 -8.74 -17.64 -4.63
N LEU A 147 -8.96 -17.94 -5.91
CA LEU A 147 -10.29 -17.94 -6.53
C LEU A 147 -11.17 -19.07 -5.97
N ALA A 148 -10.63 -20.26 -5.76
CA ALA A 148 -11.34 -21.39 -5.14
C ALA A 148 -11.77 -21.07 -3.70
N TYR A 149 -10.94 -20.36 -2.93
CA TYR A 149 -11.29 -19.93 -1.58
C TYR A 149 -12.47 -18.94 -1.61
N SER A 150 -12.41 -17.93 -2.48
CA SER A 150 -13.47 -16.93 -2.60
C SER A 150 -14.83 -17.57 -2.93
N SER A 151 -14.87 -18.43 -3.94
CA SER A 151 -16.07 -19.15 -4.38
C SER A 151 -16.62 -20.09 -3.30
N SER A 152 -15.76 -20.85 -2.63
CA SER A 152 -16.17 -21.82 -1.60
C SER A 152 -16.77 -21.18 -0.35
N ASN A 153 -16.42 -19.93 -0.06
CA ASN A 153 -16.88 -19.21 1.14
C ASN A 153 -17.94 -18.13 0.84
N SER A 154 -18.52 -18.12 -0.37
CA SER A 154 -19.51 -17.10 -0.77
C SER A 154 -19.01 -15.66 -0.59
N ILE A 155 -17.76 -15.43 -0.99
CA ILE A 155 -17.06 -14.14 -0.96
C ILE A 155 -16.55 -13.83 -2.37
N THR A 156 -16.55 -12.57 -2.77
CA THR A 156 -16.00 -12.16 -4.08
C THR A 156 -14.47 -12.06 -4.04
N ALA A 157 -13.80 -12.24 -5.19
CA ALA A 157 -12.35 -12.04 -5.28
C ALA A 157 -11.92 -10.63 -4.83
N LEU A 158 -12.71 -9.59 -5.14
CA LEU A 158 -12.54 -8.22 -4.65
C LEU A 158 -12.52 -8.15 -3.12
N GLN A 159 -13.50 -8.76 -2.44
CA GLN A 159 -13.59 -8.75 -0.98
C GLN A 159 -12.39 -9.45 -0.32
N LEU A 160 -11.98 -10.58 -0.89
CA LEU A 160 -10.82 -11.33 -0.40
C LEU A 160 -9.51 -10.55 -0.63
N ALA A 161 -9.36 -9.93 -1.79
CA ALA A 161 -8.20 -9.13 -2.15
C ALA A 161 -8.09 -7.88 -1.25
N LEU A 162 -9.21 -7.23 -0.98
CA LEU A 162 -9.29 -6.11 -0.05
C LEU A 162 -8.91 -6.51 1.38
N ALA A 163 -9.35 -7.68 1.85
CA ALA A 163 -8.95 -8.20 3.16
C ALA A 163 -7.45 -8.53 3.23
N CYS A 164 -6.87 -9.08 2.15
CA CYS A 164 -5.41 -9.24 2.05
C CYS A 164 -4.72 -7.89 2.16
N TYR A 165 -5.24 -6.85 1.51
CA TYR A 165 -4.64 -5.54 1.57
C TYR A 165 -4.70 -4.89 2.96
N TYR A 166 -5.81 -5.00 3.69
CA TYR A 166 -5.87 -4.54 5.08
C TYR A 166 -4.90 -5.30 6.00
N ALA A 167 -4.81 -6.62 5.87
CA ALA A 167 -3.84 -7.40 6.63
C ALA A 167 -2.39 -6.99 6.30
N PHE A 168 -2.12 -6.70 5.03
CA PHE A 168 -0.83 -6.20 4.58
C PHE A 168 -0.52 -4.83 5.17
N LEU A 169 -1.45 -3.87 5.07
CA LEU A 169 -1.28 -2.53 5.61
C LEU A 169 -1.07 -2.56 7.12
N PHE A 170 -1.88 -3.30 7.87
CA PHE A 170 -1.69 -3.50 9.32
C PHE A 170 -0.25 -3.91 9.66
N LYS A 171 0.33 -4.83 8.88
CA LYS A 171 1.70 -5.27 9.08
C LYS A 171 2.74 -4.27 8.59
N LEU A 172 2.45 -3.56 7.51
CA LEU A 172 3.34 -2.57 6.92
C LEU A 172 3.47 -1.32 7.79
N THR A 173 2.39 -0.92 8.46
CA THR A 173 2.30 0.27 9.34
C THR A 173 2.58 -0.05 10.81
N ASN A 174 3.25 -1.17 11.09
CA ASN A 174 3.64 -1.59 12.44
C ASN A 174 2.45 -1.71 13.43
N GLY A 175 1.31 -2.22 12.95
CA GLY A 175 0.19 -2.59 13.80
C GLY A 175 -0.94 -1.56 13.88
N GLU A 176 -0.99 -0.58 12.98
CA GLU A 176 -2.08 0.42 12.93
C GLU A 176 -3.44 -0.27 12.77
N LYS A 177 -4.38 0.00 13.68
CA LYS A 177 -5.64 -0.76 13.79
C LYS A 177 -6.82 -0.07 13.11
N ASP A 178 -6.75 1.24 12.90
CA ASP A 178 -7.82 2.01 12.26
C ASP A 178 -7.34 2.52 10.90
N LEU A 179 -7.55 1.70 9.87
CA LEU A 179 -7.04 1.94 8.53
C LEU A 179 -8.15 2.51 7.65
N CYS A 180 -7.91 3.64 6.99
CA CYS A 180 -8.80 4.15 5.95
C CYS A 180 -8.08 4.28 4.61
N ILE A 181 -8.60 3.60 3.60
CA ILE A 181 -8.05 3.57 2.25
C ILE A 181 -9.07 4.11 1.25
N GLY A 182 -8.60 4.47 0.06
CA GLY A 182 -9.46 4.86 -1.06
C GLY A 182 -9.83 3.67 -1.92
N MET A 183 -11.03 3.68 -2.46
CA MET A 183 -11.41 2.80 -3.55
C MET A 183 -12.10 3.62 -4.64
N ASN A 184 -11.61 3.51 -5.87
CA ASN A 184 -12.25 4.10 -7.02
C ASN A 184 -13.43 3.23 -7.46
N THR A 185 -14.60 3.84 -7.59
CA THR A 185 -15.79 3.22 -8.17
C THR A 185 -16.07 3.82 -9.54
N HIS A 186 -16.69 3.06 -10.44
CA HIS A 186 -17.12 3.59 -11.74
C HIS A 186 -18.21 4.67 -11.62
N GLY A 187 -18.86 4.79 -10.44
CA GLY A 187 -19.90 5.78 -10.12
C GLY A 187 -21.18 5.74 -10.97
N ARG A 188 -21.26 4.86 -11.97
CA ARG A 188 -22.48 4.56 -12.75
C ARG A 188 -23.41 3.62 -11.97
N TYR A 189 -24.01 4.12 -10.90
CA TYR A 189 -24.82 3.32 -9.96
C TYR A 189 -26.25 3.01 -10.47
N LYS A 190 -26.64 3.54 -11.63
CA LYS A 190 -27.89 3.22 -12.33
C LYS A 190 -27.57 2.74 -13.73
N GLU A 191 -28.40 1.83 -14.26
CA GLU A 191 -28.27 1.29 -15.61
C GLU A 191 -28.29 2.38 -16.69
N GLU A 192 -29.15 3.38 -16.54
CA GLU A 192 -29.27 4.55 -17.43
C GLU A 192 -27.96 5.35 -17.55
N LEU A 193 -27.08 5.29 -16.55
CA LEU A 193 -25.80 5.99 -16.58
C LEU A 193 -24.73 5.22 -17.35
N MET A 194 -24.94 3.93 -17.67
CA MET A 194 -23.93 3.11 -18.36
C MET A 194 -23.66 3.55 -19.80
N SER A 195 -24.61 4.23 -20.44
CA SER A 195 -24.51 4.70 -21.84
C SER A 195 -24.15 6.18 -21.98
N VAL A 196 -23.79 6.87 -20.88
CA VAL A 196 -23.54 8.31 -20.90
C VAL A 196 -22.04 8.60 -20.91
N ILE A 197 -21.52 9.33 -21.89
CA ILE A 197 -20.14 9.83 -21.83
C ILE A 197 -20.05 10.94 -20.77
N GLY A 198 -19.09 10.82 -19.84
CA GLY A 198 -18.91 11.78 -18.75
C GLY A 198 -17.89 11.34 -17.71
N MET A 199 -17.77 12.11 -16.63
CA MET A 199 -16.91 11.79 -15.49
C MET A 199 -17.74 11.25 -14.33
N PHE A 200 -17.86 9.93 -14.21
CA PHE A 200 -18.63 9.29 -13.13
C PHE A 200 -17.75 8.72 -12.03
N VAL A 201 -16.46 8.48 -12.28
CA VAL A 201 -15.56 7.88 -11.30
C VAL A 201 -15.61 8.64 -9.99
N ASN A 202 -15.90 7.93 -8.91
CA ASN A 202 -15.94 8.48 -7.56
C ASN A 202 -15.04 7.66 -6.65
N THR A 203 -14.19 8.34 -5.89
CA THR A 203 -13.36 7.73 -4.86
C THR A 203 -14.13 7.72 -3.56
N ILE A 204 -14.19 6.57 -2.89
CA ILE A 204 -14.85 6.43 -1.61
C ILE A 204 -13.88 5.95 -0.53
N PRO A 205 -13.95 6.49 0.70
CA PRO A 205 -13.18 5.97 1.81
C PRO A 205 -13.73 4.62 2.25
N LEU A 206 -12.84 3.66 2.47
CA LEU A 206 -13.10 2.39 3.12
C LEU A 206 -12.31 2.40 4.43
N ARG A 207 -13.01 2.56 5.54
CA ARG A 207 -12.43 2.47 6.89
C ARG A 207 -12.62 1.05 7.42
N CYS A 208 -11.56 0.48 7.97
CA CYS A 208 -11.56 -0.81 8.64
C CYS A 208 -10.88 -0.67 10.00
N GLN A 209 -11.65 -0.92 11.06
CA GLN A 209 -11.13 -1.05 12.42
C GLN A 209 -10.88 -2.54 12.68
N LEU A 210 -9.62 -2.94 12.68
CA LEU A 210 -9.23 -4.34 12.77
C LEU A 210 -8.86 -4.73 14.21
N ASP A 211 -9.21 -5.96 14.60
CA ASP A 211 -8.66 -6.61 15.78
C ASP A 211 -7.51 -7.55 15.35
N PRO A 212 -6.28 -7.34 15.83
CA PRO A 212 -5.15 -8.20 15.49
C PRO A 212 -5.36 -9.69 15.81
N HIS A 213 -6.23 -10.02 16.79
CA HIS A 213 -6.50 -11.39 17.22
C HIS A 213 -7.53 -12.11 16.36
N TRP A 214 -8.23 -11.40 15.48
CA TRP A 214 -9.11 -12.05 14.51
C TRP A 214 -8.31 -13.02 13.66
N SER A 215 -8.91 -14.17 13.38
CA SER A 215 -8.48 -15.00 12.27
C SER A 215 -8.60 -14.21 10.96
N PHE A 216 -7.77 -14.54 9.97
CA PHE A 216 -7.89 -13.90 8.66
C PHE A 216 -9.30 -14.08 8.06
N HIS A 217 -9.95 -15.22 8.25
CA HIS A 217 -11.34 -15.42 7.81
C HIS A 217 -12.32 -14.42 8.46
N GLN A 218 -12.18 -14.11 9.75
CA GLN A 218 -13.00 -13.08 10.41
C GLN A 218 -12.75 -11.68 9.83
N LEU A 219 -11.50 -11.36 9.45
CA LEU A 219 -11.20 -10.12 8.73
C LEU A 219 -11.94 -10.08 7.38
N VAL A 220 -11.96 -11.19 6.64
CA VAL A 220 -12.64 -11.25 5.34
C VAL A 220 -14.15 -11.01 5.49
N GLU A 221 -14.80 -11.63 6.48
CA GLU A 221 -16.23 -11.40 6.74
C GLU A 221 -16.49 -9.94 7.17
N HIS A 222 -15.62 -9.34 7.99
CA HIS A 222 -15.75 -7.94 8.38
C HIS A 222 -15.58 -6.99 7.18
N VAL A 223 -14.58 -7.23 6.33
CA VAL A 223 -14.34 -6.46 5.09
C VAL A 223 -15.51 -6.60 4.11
N LYS A 224 -16.11 -7.79 4.01
CA LYS A 224 -17.31 -8.04 3.22
C LYS A 224 -18.47 -7.16 3.68
N GLU A 225 -18.72 -7.07 4.99
CA GLU A 225 -19.75 -6.18 5.54
C GLU A 225 -19.46 -4.70 5.23
N ILE A 226 -18.21 -4.26 5.43
CA ILE A 226 -17.78 -2.89 5.14
C ILE A 226 -18.07 -2.55 3.68
N ILE A 227 -17.52 -3.31 2.72
CA ILE A 227 -17.63 -2.96 1.30
C ILE A 227 -19.08 -3.07 0.81
N THR A 228 -19.84 -4.07 1.26
CA THR A 228 -21.25 -4.24 0.86
C THR A 228 -22.11 -3.08 1.36
N ASN A 229 -21.86 -2.53 2.55
CA ASN A 229 -22.61 -1.38 3.04
C ASN A 229 -22.16 -0.07 2.40
N THR A 230 -20.85 0.11 2.24
CA THR A 230 -20.26 1.31 1.64
C THR A 230 -20.67 1.49 0.17
N LEU A 231 -20.69 0.40 -0.62
CA LEU A 231 -21.07 0.49 -2.04
C LEU A 231 -22.51 0.98 -2.27
N LYS A 232 -23.43 0.78 -1.32
CA LYS A 232 -24.82 1.31 -1.40
C LYS A 232 -24.87 2.84 -1.46
N TYR A 233 -23.86 3.50 -0.91
CA TYR A 233 -23.76 4.96 -0.83
C TYR A 233 -22.59 5.52 -1.63
N SER A 234 -22.02 4.71 -2.54
CA SER A 234 -20.87 5.08 -3.37
C SER A 234 -21.13 6.23 -4.34
N TYR A 235 -22.40 6.58 -4.59
CA TYR A 235 -22.78 7.74 -5.38
C TYR A 235 -22.56 9.08 -4.68
N PHE A 236 -22.28 9.08 -3.37
CA PHE A 236 -22.12 10.31 -2.60
C PHE A 236 -20.69 10.88 -2.79
N PRO A 237 -20.53 12.14 -3.25
CA PRO A 237 -19.21 12.67 -3.62
C PRO A 237 -18.22 12.76 -2.46
N LEU A 238 -16.96 12.38 -2.70
CA LEU A 238 -15.86 12.50 -1.73
C LEU A 238 -15.76 13.89 -1.10
N GLN A 239 -15.87 14.94 -1.92
CA GLN A 239 -15.83 16.34 -1.46
C GLN A 239 -16.91 16.63 -0.40
N ARG A 240 -18.11 16.04 -0.55
CA ARG A 240 -19.18 16.18 0.44
C ARG A 240 -18.88 15.37 1.70
N ILE A 241 -18.34 14.16 1.58
CA ILE A 241 -17.87 13.36 2.73
C ILE A 241 -16.86 14.17 3.56
N LEU A 242 -15.86 14.74 2.88
CA LEU A 242 -14.81 15.55 3.49
C LEU A 242 -15.38 16.78 4.18
N SER A 243 -16.27 17.53 3.51
CA SER A 243 -16.86 18.75 4.07
C SER A 243 -17.65 18.54 5.36
N GLN A 244 -18.05 17.29 5.65
CA GLN A 244 -18.78 16.92 6.86
C GLN A 244 -17.87 16.62 8.04
N HIS A 245 -16.56 16.46 7.82
CA HIS A 245 -15.61 16.12 8.86
C HIS A 245 -15.10 17.39 9.59
N PRO A 246 -15.04 17.41 10.93
CA PRO A 246 -14.61 18.59 11.70
C PRO A 246 -13.22 19.13 11.32
N ASN A 247 -12.32 18.25 10.86
CA ASN A 247 -10.92 18.56 10.54
C ASN A 247 -10.65 18.68 9.02
N ALA A 248 -11.66 18.95 8.19
CA ALA A 248 -11.60 18.90 6.71
C ALA A 248 -10.55 19.81 6.02
N THR A 249 -9.79 20.60 6.78
CA THR A 249 -8.86 21.62 6.26
C THR A 249 -7.45 21.10 5.95
N LYS A 250 -7.16 19.81 6.18
CA LYS A 250 -5.87 19.20 5.80
C LYS A 250 -6.09 18.04 4.80
N PRO A 251 -5.51 18.11 3.58
CA PRO A 251 -5.81 17.18 2.49
C PRO A 251 -5.08 15.82 2.57
N ALA A 252 -4.56 15.41 3.72
CA ALA A 252 -3.98 14.07 3.89
C ALA A 252 -5.05 12.96 4.05
N PHE A 253 -6.24 13.17 3.46
CA PHE A 253 -7.30 12.19 3.52
C PHE A 253 -7.11 11.19 2.39
N ILE A 254 -6.91 9.92 2.77
CA ILE A 254 -6.65 8.80 1.86
C ILE A 254 -5.28 8.93 1.17
N GLU A 255 -4.24 8.47 1.85
CA GLU A 255 -2.88 8.41 1.29
C GLU A 255 -2.68 7.19 0.39
N THR A 256 -3.49 6.15 0.63
CA THR A 256 -3.34 4.86 -0.02
C THR A 256 -4.66 4.39 -0.61
N SER A 257 -4.61 3.73 -1.77
CA SER A 257 -5.81 3.25 -2.46
C SER A 257 -5.71 1.79 -2.92
N PHE A 258 -6.87 1.20 -3.13
CA PHE A 258 -7.04 -0.17 -3.55
C PHE A 258 -7.95 -0.24 -4.77
N GLU A 259 -7.53 -1.01 -5.77
CA GLU A 259 -8.31 -1.29 -6.97
C GLU A 259 -8.34 -2.79 -7.26
N PHE A 260 -9.49 -3.26 -7.71
CA PHE A 260 -9.64 -4.60 -8.24
C PHE A 260 -10.33 -4.52 -9.59
N GLN A 261 -9.71 -5.09 -10.62
CA GLN A 261 -10.20 -5.00 -11.99
C GLN A 261 -10.24 -6.40 -12.60
N SER A 262 -11.40 -6.79 -13.13
CA SER A 262 -11.50 -8.00 -13.95
C SER A 262 -11.55 -7.58 -15.42
N PHE A 263 -10.77 -8.26 -16.24
CA PHE A 263 -10.70 -8.03 -17.68
C PHE A 263 -10.62 -9.37 -18.41
N LYS A 264 -10.85 -9.38 -19.71
CA LYS A 264 -10.72 -10.56 -20.57
C LYS A 264 -9.64 -10.29 -21.60
N SER A 265 -8.43 -10.82 -21.44
CA SER A 265 -7.31 -10.50 -22.34
C SER A 265 -7.55 -10.81 -23.83
N LYS A 266 -8.39 -11.81 -24.14
CA LYS A 266 -8.77 -12.20 -25.50
C LYS A 266 -9.96 -11.40 -26.03
N SER A 267 -10.93 -11.03 -25.20
CA SER A 267 -12.11 -10.26 -25.66
C SER A 267 -11.95 -8.74 -25.52
N ASP A 268 -11.11 -8.26 -24.62
CA ASP A 268 -10.80 -6.83 -24.43
C ASP A 268 -9.67 -6.37 -25.37
N LYS A 269 -8.90 -7.32 -25.93
CA LYS A 269 -8.33 -7.15 -27.29
C LYS A 269 -9.41 -7.28 -28.36
N LYS A 270 -10.58 -6.67 -28.14
CA LYS A 270 -11.53 -6.43 -29.21
C LYS A 270 -10.75 -5.71 -30.29
N GLU A 271 -10.54 -6.38 -31.41
CA GLU A 271 -10.06 -5.71 -32.61
C GLU A 271 -11.08 -4.61 -32.89
N MET A 272 -10.70 -3.40 -32.53
CA MET A 272 -11.62 -2.30 -32.62
C MET A 272 -11.57 -1.83 -34.05
N MET A 273 -12.71 -1.91 -34.71
CA MET A 273 -12.80 -1.53 -36.10
C MET A 273 -13.33 -0.10 -36.18
N ILE A 274 -12.74 0.70 -37.06
CA ILE A 274 -13.39 1.89 -37.61
C ILE A 274 -13.58 1.63 -39.09
N GLY A 275 -14.81 1.34 -39.50
CA GLY A 275 -15.11 0.83 -40.83
C GLY A 275 -14.39 -0.49 -41.11
N ASN A 276 -13.50 -0.51 -42.10
CA ASN A 276 -12.65 -1.65 -42.45
C ASN A 276 -11.25 -1.57 -41.85
N ALA A 277 -10.90 -0.47 -41.15
CA ALA A 277 -9.60 -0.30 -40.53
C ALA A 277 -9.58 -0.93 -39.14
N ARG A 278 -8.59 -1.79 -38.90
CA ARG A 278 -8.33 -2.36 -37.57
C ARG A 278 -7.51 -1.38 -36.75
N ILE A 279 -8.03 -0.99 -35.60
CA ILE A 279 -7.34 -0.17 -34.62
C ILE A 279 -6.70 -1.09 -33.60
N ILE A 280 -5.41 -0.85 -33.39
CA ILE A 280 -4.68 -1.43 -32.28
C ILE A 280 -4.49 -0.29 -31.29
N ALA A 281 -5.04 -0.44 -30.09
CA ALA A 281 -4.71 0.44 -28.99
C ALA A 281 -3.20 0.29 -28.74
N ALA A 282 -2.43 1.28 -29.19
CA ALA A 282 -1.05 1.38 -28.79
C ALA A 282 -1.06 1.89 -27.36
N PRO A 283 -0.45 1.19 -26.39
CA PRO A 283 -0.07 1.87 -25.17
C PRO A 283 0.85 2.99 -25.63
N ILE A 284 0.38 4.25 -25.56
CA ILE A 284 1.32 5.35 -25.48
C ILE A 284 2.13 4.97 -24.26
N SER A 285 3.37 4.53 -24.48
CA SER A 285 4.19 4.07 -23.39
C SER A 285 4.12 5.17 -22.37
N LYS A 286 3.66 4.82 -21.16
CA LYS A 286 3.70 5.69 -19.97
C LYS A 286 5.13 6.20 -19.69
N ASN A 287 6.11 5.77 -20.50
CA ASN A 287 7.42 6.34 -20.67
C ASN A 287 7.40 7.70 -21.40
N ILE A 288 6.70 8.69 -20.87
CA ILE A 288 7.14 10.08 -21.05
C ILE A 288 8.40 10.20 -20.18
N GLY A 289 9.54 9.67 -20.64
CA GLY A 289 10.76 9.47 -19.82
C GLY A 289 10.70 8.25 -18.89
N GLU A 290 11.75 7.98 -18.11
CA GLU A 290 11.76 6.89 -17.10
C GLU A 290 10.68 7.08 -16.01
N ASP A 291 10.01 8.23 -15.96
CA ASP A 291 9.07 8.62 -14.92
C ASP A 291 7.90 9.43 -15.53
N GLY A 292 6.65 8.94 -15.50
CA GLY A 292 5.56 9.77 -16.05
C GLY A 292 4.14 9.20 -16.11
N ILE A 293 3.60 8.65 -15.02
CA ILE A 293 2.14 8.59 -14.80
C ILE A 293 1.84 9.57 -13.66
N MET A 294 0.70 10.26 -13.73
CA MET A 294 0.23 11.11 -12.64
C MET A 294 -0.39 10.25 -11.54
N SER A 295 0.24 10.19 -10.37
CA SER A 295 -0.25 9.51 -9.18
C SER A 295 -1.30 10.40 -8.47
N ASN A 296 -2.51 9.88 -8.33
CA ASN A 296 -3.57 10.52 -7.55
C ASN A 296 -3.46 10.19 -6.04
N PHE A 297 -2.71 9.15 -5.70
CA PHE A 297 -2.45 8.67 -4.34
C PHE A 297 -0.97 8.38 -4.16
N ASP A 298 -0.46 8.42 -2.93
CA ASP A 298 0.94 8.15 -2.66
C ASP A 298 1.31 6.70 -2.94
N PHE A 299 0.34 5.81 -2.71
CA PHE A 299 0.47 4.37 -2.83
C PHE A 299 -0.86 3.79 -3.33
N THR A 300 -0.81 2.96 -4.36
CA THR A 300 -1.99 2.29 -4.92
C THR A 300 -1.68 0.83 -5.15
N LEU A 301 -2.50 -0.06 -4.63
CA LEU A 301 -2.43 -1.49 -4.91
C LEU A 301 -3.58 -1.89 -5.83
N THR A 302 -3.25 -2.36 -7.02
CA THR A 302 -4.21 -2.85 -8.01
C THR A 302 -4.04 -4.36 -8.17
N ILE A 303 -5.11 -5.13 -7.94
CA ILE A 303 -5.17 -6.54 -8.33
C ILE A 303 -6.00 -6.67 -9.60
N GLN A 304 -5.47 -7.37 -10.59
CA GLN A 304 -6.16 -7.62 -11.86
C GLN A 304 -6.46 -9.12 -12.01
N HIS A 305 -7.64 -9.44 -12.52
CA HIS A 305 -8.09 -10.81 -12.80
C HIS A 305 -8.35 -10.97 -14.30
N ASP A 306 -7.51 -11.75 -14.97
CA ASP A 306 -7.75 -12.15 -16.35
C ASP A 306 -8.75 -13.33 -16.37
N LEU A 307 -9.97 -13.04 -16.78
CA LEU A 307 -11.09 -13.98 -16.84
C LEU A 307 -10.94 -15.04 -17.94
N ASP A 308 -10.02 -14.87 -18.91
CA ASP A 308 -9.82 -15.85 -19.98
C ASP A 308 -8.90 -17.01 -19.58
N ILE A 309 -8.02 -16.78 -18.60
CA ILE A 309 -7.05 -17.76 -18.10
C ILE A 309 -7.16 -17.99 -16.59
N ASP A 310 -8.06 -17.29 -15.91
CA ASP A 310 -8.27 -17.30 -14.46
C ASP A 310 -6.98 -17.04 -13.66
N GLN A 311 -6.17 -16.09 -14.13
CA GLN A 311 -4.94 -15.68 -13.44
C GLN A 311 -5.09 -14.30 -12.82
N LEU A 312 -4.47 -14.15 -11.66
CA LEU A 312 -4.39 -12.90 -10.91
C LEU A 312 -2.98 -12.31 -11.03
N SER A 313 -2.91 -10.98 -11.11
CA SER A 313 -1.68 -10.22 -10.99
C SER A 313 -1.89 -9.04 -10.05
N CYS A 314 -0.80 -8.54 -9.48
CA CYS A 314 -0.82 -7.35 -8.63
C CYS A 314 0.19 -6.34 -9.16
N THR A 315 -0.21 -5.08 -9.14
CA THR A 315 0.64 -3.93 -9.45
C THR A 315 0.55 -2.94 -8.31
N ILE A 316 1.70 -2.48 -7.84
CA ILE A 316 1.82 -1.40 -6.86
C ILE A 316 2.37 -0.19 -7.58
N ASN A 317 1.60 0.90 -7.56
CA ASN A 317 2.03 2.20 -8.03
C ASN A 317 2.34 3.09 -6.83
N ALA A 318 3.44 3.82 -6.88
CA ALA A 318 3.84 4.69 -5.78
C ALA A 318 4.51 5.98 -6.27
N SER A 319 4.27 7.07 -5.56
CA SER A 319 4.82 8.38 -5.91
C SER A 319 6.36 8.40 -5.78
N LEU A 320 7.05 8.83 -6.85
CA LEU A 320 8.50 9.06 -6.83
C LEU A 320 8.91 10.21 -5.91
N ASP A 321 7.97 11.07 -5.54
CA ASP A 321 8.23 12.16 -4.59
C ASP A 321 8.44 11.61 -3.16
N LEU A 322 7.98 10.38 -2.89
CA LEU A 322 7.95 9.79 -1.55
C LEU A 322 8.77 8.49 -1.43
N PHE A 323 8.86 7.70 -2.50
CA PHE A 323 9.44 6.36 -2.46
C PHE A 323 10.56 6.17 -3.48
N ASP A 324 11.55 5.37 -3.09
CA ASP A 324 12.59 4.79 -3.96
C ASP A 324 12.14 3.46 -4.55
N ARG A 325 12.63 3.18 -5.77
CA ARG A 325 12.27 1.95 -6.50
C ARG A 325 12.57 0.69 -5.70
N LYS A 326 13.72 0.69 -5.02
CA LYS A 326 14.14 -0.42 -4.15
C LYS A 326 13.15 -0.66 -3.01
N THR A 327 12.57 0.39 -2.43
CA THR A 327 11.61 0.29 -1.33
C THR A 327 10.31 -0.35 -1.83
N ILE A 328 9.79 0.10 -2.97
CA ILE A 328 8.58 -0.49 -3.55
C ILE A 328 8.81 -1.93 -4.04
N ASP A 329 9.97 -2.24 -4.59
CA ASP A 329 10.33 -3.63 -4.95
C ASP A 329 10.29 -4.54 -3.71
N ILE A 330 10.82 -4.09 -2.57
CA ILE A 330 10.78 -4.84 -1.30
C ILE A 330 9.33 -4.97 -0.80
N ILE A 331 8.55 -3.88 -0.76
CA ILE A 331 7.14 -3.91 -0.34
C ILE A 331 6.33 -4.88 -1.21
N THR A 332 6.59 -4.90 -2.52
CA THR A 332 5.95 -5.80 -3.48
C THR A 332 6.28 -7.26 -3.18
N GLN A 333 7.56 -7.57 -2.94
CA GLN A 333 7.98 -8.92 -2.53
C GLN A 333 7.34 -9.34 -1.21
N ARG A 334 7.19 -8.41 -0.26
CA ARG A 334 6.55 -8.68 1.04
C ARG A 334 5.07 -9.00 0.90
N PHE A 335 4.35 -8.27 0.04
CA PHE A 335 2.95 -8.57 -0.23
C PHE A 335 2.79 -9.94 -0.92
N HIS A 336 3.60 -10.21 -1.94
CA HIS A 336 3.61 -11.51 -2.60
C HIS A 336 3.87 -12.66 -1.61
N SER A 337 4.90 -12.53 -0.76
CA SER A 337 5.24 -13.55 0.24
C SER A 337 4.13 -13.73 1.30
N MET A 338 3.38 -12.67 1.63
CA MET A 338 2.23 -12.79 2.52
C MET A 338 1.07 -13.55 1.86
N LEU A 339 0.82 -13.33 0.57
CA LEU A 339 -0.17 -14.09 -0.19
C LEU A 339 0.20 -15.58 -0.27
N GLU A 340 1.47 -15.90 -0.56
CA GLU A 340 1.96 -17.28 -0.57
C GLU A 340 1.77 -17.96 0.81
N GLN A 341 1.96 -17.22 1.90
CA GLN A 341 1.71 -17.73 3.26
C GLN A 341 0.22 -17.98 3.53
N LEU A 342 -0.66 -17.08 3.10
CA LEU A 342 -2.11 -17.18 3.32
C LEU A 342 -2.76 -18.32 2.53
N PHE A 343 -2.34 -18.47 1.27
CA PHE A 343 -2.95 -19.34 0.27
C PHE A 343 -2.04 -20.53 -0.10
N ASN A 344 -1.21 -20.98 0.83
CA ASN A 344 -0.38 -22.17 0.61
C ASN A 344 -1.28 -23.39 0.36
N VAL A 345 -1.08 -24.05 -0.78
CA VAL A 345 -1.84 -25.23 -1.24
C VAL A 345 -1.88 -26.34 -0.19
N THR A 346 -0.83 -26.47 0.62
CA THR A 346 -0.68 -27.55 1.60
C THR A 346 -1.21 -27.23 3.00
N ASP A 347 -1.34 -25.94 3.36
CA ASP A 347 -1.79 -25.52 4.69
C ASP A 347 -2.32 -24.08 4.69
N ILE A 348 -3.61 -23.94 4.34
CA ILE A 348 -4.31 -22.65 4.26
C ILE A 348 -4.40 -22.01 5.66
N GLN A 349 -3.70 -20.90 5.88
CA GLN A 349 -3.56 -20.23 7.19
C GLN A 349 -4.75 -19.33 7.57
N MET A 350 -5.94 -19.57 7.01
CA MET A 350 -7.10 -18.66 7.16
C MET A 350 -7.63 -18.55 8.60
N LYS A 351 -7.32 -19.55 9.43
CA LYS A 351 -7.68 -19.56 10.86
C LYS A 351 -6.63 -18.88 11.75
N LYS A 352 -5.47 -18.56 11.19
CA LYS A 352 -4.37 -17.92 11.92
C LYS A 352 -4.74 -16.47 12.26
N PRO A 353 -4.43 -15.99 13.48
CA PRO A 353 -4.62 -14.59 13.83
C PRO A 353 -3.81 -13.64 12.93
N ILE A 354 -4.35 -12.45 12.64
CA ILE A 354 -3.70 -11.44 11.79
C ILE A 354 -2.32 -11.06 12.34
N TYR A 355 -2.17 -10.93 13.66
CA TYR A 355 -0.89 -10.58 14.29
C TYR A 355 0.22 -11.62 14.07
N GLU A 356 -0.09 -12.85 13.64
CA GLU A 356 0.94 -13.88 13.42
C GLU A 356 1.47 -13.93 11.98
N PHE A 357 0.90 -13.16 11.05
CA PHE A 357 1.46 -13.06 9.70
C PHE A 357 2.77 -12.29 9.71
N SER A 358 3.70 -12.69 8.85
CA SER A 358 5.02 -12.07 8.76
C SER A 358 5.26 -11.52 7.35
N LEU A 359 5.70 -10.27 7.29
CA LEU A 359 6.22 -9.66 6.07
C LEU A 359 7.74 -9.84 5.94
N ILE A 360 8.39 -10.60 6.82
CA ILE A 360 9.83 -10.83 6.75
C ILE A 360 10.11 -11.75 5.57
N LEU A 361 10.93 -11.25 4.63
CA LEU A 361 11.30 -12.00 3.45
C LEU A 361 12.18 -13.22 3.81
N PRO A 362 12.18 -14.30 3.01
CA PRO A 362 12.97 -15.50 3.31
C PRO A 362 14.47 -15.24 3.53
N ASN A 363 15.06 -14.30 2.79
CA ASN A 363 16.46 -13.86 2.94
C ASN A 363 16.68 -13.01 4.21
N GLU A 364 15.65 -12.35 4.74
CA GLU A 364 15.71 -11.54 5.96
C GLU A 364 15.55 -12.38 7.24
N LYS A 365 14.99 -13.59 7.15
CA LYS A 365 14.83 -14.49 8.31
C LYS A 365 16.15 -14.84 9.02
N PHE A 366 17.27 -14.74 8.31
CA PHE A 366 18.60 -14.88 8.92
C PHE A 366 18.94 -13.69 9.81
N PHE A 367 18.67 -12.46 9.33
CA PHE A 367 18.96 -11.24 10.06
C PHE A 367 18.09 -11.08 11.30
N THR A 368 16.83 -11.51 11.28
CA THR A 368 15.98 -11.48 12.49
C THR A 368 16.48 -12.44 13.56
N LYS A 369 17.03 -13.60 13.18
CA LYS A 369 17.71 -14.50 14.14
C LYS A 369 19.00 -13.89 14.70
N SER A 370 19.70 -13.05 13.94
CA SER A 370 20.91 -12.37 14.43
C SER A 370 20.65 -11.04 15.15
N MET A 371 19.56 -10.33 14.85
CA MET A 371 19.15 -9.06 15.48
C MET A 371 18.33 -9.28 16.76
N ASN A 372 17.55 -10.38 16.84
CA ASN A 372 17.04 -10.87 18.13
C ASN A 372 18.14 -11.51 19.00
N ASN A 373 19.42 -11.29 18.67
CA ASN A 373 20.50 -11.61 19.58
C ASN A 373 20.54 -10.54 20.66
N THR A 374 19.76 -10.77 21.72
CA THR A 374 19.70 -9.90 22.92
C THR A 374 21.08 -9.63 23.52
N GLN A 375 22.09 -10.46 23.21
CA GLN A 375 23.48 -10.17 23.55
C GLN A 375 23.98 -8.84 22.98
N VAL A 376 23.69 -8.53 21.70
CA VAL A 376 24.17 -7.29 21.05
C VAL A 376 23.49 -6.06 21.65
N ILE A 377 22.17 -6.14 21.88
CA ILE A 377 21.41 -5.09 22.55
C ILE A 377 21.92 -4.89 23.97
N GLY A 378 22.17 -5.97 24.73
CA GLY A 378 22.72 -5.90 26.08
C GLY A 378 24.12 -5.28 26.11
N MET A 379 24.99 -5.62 25.17
CA MET A 379 26.33 -5.01 25.03
C MET A 379 26.24 -3.51 24.76
N MET A 380 25.47 -3.10 23.75
CA MET A 380 25.30 -1.68 23.42
C MET A 380 24.63 -0.91 24.56
N GLY A 381 23.65 -1.51 25.24
CA GLY A 381 22.99 -0.92 26.41
C GLY A 381 23.96 -0.68 27.58
N ILE A 382 24.93 -1.58 27.78
CA ILE A 382 25.98 -1.41 28.80
C ILE A 382 26.98 -0.33 28.38
N GLU A 383 27.43 -0.35 27.13
CA GLU A 383 28.42 0.62 26.61
C GLU A 383 27.86 2.05 26.57
N THR A 384 26.58 2.22 26.23
CA THR A 384 25.93 3.54 26.15
C THR A 384 25.83 4.25 27.50
N ILE A 385 25.89 3.52 28.61
CA ILE A 385 25.94 4.08 29.98
C ILE A 385 27.36 4.13 30.56
N GLY A 386 28.39 3.89 29.74
CA GLY A 386 29.80 3.92 30.15
C GLY A 386 30.18 2.78 31.09
N ALA A 387 29.36 1.72 31.16
CA ALA A 387 29.66 0.55 31.95
C ALA A 387 30.47 -0.47 31.14
N VAL A 388 31.19 -1.33 31.84
CA VAL A 388 32.07 -2.34 31.26
C VAL A 388 31.40 -3.70 31.38
N TYR A 389 31.24 -4.43 30.28
CA TYR A 389 30.66 -5.77 30.35
C TYR A 389 31.73 -6.87 30.48
N CYS A 390 31.40 -7.94 31.18
CA CYS A 390 32.19 -9.17 31.21
C CYS A 390 31.35 -10.30 30.58
N PRO A 391 31.70 -10.82 29.40
CA PRO A 391 30.92 -11.86 28.76
C PRO A 391 30.98 -13.16 29.58
N LEU A 392 29.81 -13.68 29.94
CA LEU A 392 29.66 -14.94 30.65
C LEU A 392 29.11 -16.00 29.69
N SER A 393 29.76 -17.15 29.63
CA SER A 393 29.29 -18.28 28.83
C SER A 393 28.18 -19.02 29.59
N PRO A 394 26.97 -19.18 29.02
CA PRO A 394 25.89 -19.92 29.68
C PRO A 394 26.21 -21.41 29.83
N ARG A 395 27.25 -21.92 29.14
CA ARG A 395 27.72 -23.30 29.27
C ARG A 395 28.67 -23.49 30.45
N ASP A 396 29.13 -22.41 31.07
CA ASP A 396 30.05 -22.49 32.21
C ASP A 396 29.30 -23.05 33.44
N PRO A 397 30.00 -23.85 34.28
CA PRO A 397 29.46 -24.31 35.56
C PRO A 397 29.13 -23.13 36.47
N GLU A 398 28.07 -23.24 37.29
CA GLU A 398 27.62 -22.16 38.20
C GLU A 398 28.74 -21.61 39.09
N HIS A 399 29.54 -22.49 39.69
CA HIS A 399 30.69 -22.08 40.50
C HIS A 399 31.66 -21.16 39.74
N ARG A 400 31.89 -21.40 38.44
CA ARG A 400 32.75 -20.54 37.61
C ARG A 400 32.09 -19.19 37.35
N LEU A 401 30.79 -19.17 37.08
CA LEU A 401 30.04 -17.92 36.87
C LEU A 401 30.06 -17.05 38.13
N HIS A 402 29.84 -17.64 39.32
CA HIS A 402 29.93 -16.94 40.60
C HIS A 402 31.33 -16.39 40.88
N LEU A 403 32.37 -17.16 40.61
CA LEU A 403 33.75 -16.68 40.75
C LEU A 403 34.04 -15.48 39.86
N LEU A 404 33.59 -15.50 38.59
CA LEU A 404 33.78 -14.39 37.67
C LEU A 404 33.07 -13.13 38.17
N VAL A 405 31.81 -13.27 38.62
CA VAL A 405 31.03 -12.18 39.22
C VAL A 405 31.71 -11.60 40.47
N GLU A 406 32.24 -12.45 41.34
CA GLU A 406 32.93 -12.02 42.56
C GLU A 406 34.23 -11.28 42.23
N GLN A 407 35.00 -11.79 41.26
CA GLN A 407 36.25 -11.18 40.81
C GLN A 407 36.04 -9.82 40.15
N THR A 408 34.99 -9.66 39.33
CA THR A 408 34.65 -8.37 38.71
C THR A 408 33.98 -7.42 39.68
N ARG A 409 33.51 -7.90 40.84
CA ARG A 409 32.65 -7.14 41.77
C ARG A 409 31.42 -6.55 41.09
N SER A 410 30.90 -7.26 40.08
CA SER A 410 29.72 -6.83 39.33
C SER A 410 28.51 -6.74 40.26
N GLN A 411 27.74 -5.66 40.14
CA GLN A 411 26.51 -5.46 40.92
C GLN A 411 25.26 -6.02 40.20
N LEU A 412 25.39 -6.26 38.89
CA LEU A 412 24.30 -6.61 38.00
C LEU A 412 24.78 -7.61 36.95
N VAL A 413 23.91 -8.57 36.60
CA VAL A 413 24.10 -9.50 35.47
C VAL A 413 22.88 -9.42 34.58
N LEU A 414 23.11 -9.17 33.29
CA LEU A 414 22.12 -9.36 32.24
C LEU A 414 22.10 -10.85 31.87
N VAL A 415 20.94 -11.47 31.98
CA VAL A 415 20.73 -12.90 31.72
C VAL A 415 19.51 -13.10 30.80
N HIS A 416 19.38 -14.30 30.26
CA HIS A 416 18.14 -14.78 29.65
C HIS A 416 17.36 -15.57 30.70
N HIS A 417 16.02 -15.57 30.64
CA HIS A 417 15.16 -16.27 31.60
C HIS A 417 15.58 -17.72 31.88
N LEU A 418 16.03 -18.45 30.86
CA LEU A 418 16.53 -19.84 30.98
C LEU A 418 17.80 -20.00 31.83
N THR A 419 18.63 -18.97 31.95
CA THR A 419 19.90 -19.03 32.68
C THR A 419 19.89 -18.24 33.98
N LYS A 420 18.79 -17.54 34.29
CA LYS A 420 18.63 -16.74 35.51
C LYS A 420 18.85 -17.57 36.78
N ASN A 421 18.39 -18.82 36.80
CA ASN A 421 18.51 -19.72 37.95
C ASN A 421 19.95 -20.11 38.31
N LYS A 422 20.93 -19.81 37.45
CA LYS A 422 22.36 -20.04 37.74
C LYS A 422 22.96 -18.99 38.68
N PHE A 423 22.21 -17.93 38.98
CA PHE A 423 22.62 -16.87 39.89
C PHE A 423 21.67 -16.84 41.09
N ASN A 424 22.22 -16.58 42.26
CA ASN A 424 21.52 -16.45 43.52
C ASN A 424 21.21 -14.97 43.82
N ASP A 425 20.43 -14.73 44.88
CA ASP A 425 19.99 -13.38 45.28
C ASP A 425 21.12 -12.42 45.70
N SER A 426 22.39 -12.87 45.71
CA SER A 426 23.53 -12.00 46.00
C SER A 426 23.91 -11.06 44.85
N ILE A 427 23.30 -11.22 43.66
CA ILE A 427 23.48 -10.31 42.53
C ILE A 427 22.17 -9.99 41.84
N ILE A 428 22.02 -8.74 41.39
CA ILE A 428 20.84 -8.30 40.64
C ILE A 428 20.87 -8.97 39.25
N SER A 429 19.94 -9.88 39.01
CA SER A 429 19.82 -10.61 37.75
C SER A 429 18.64 -10.06 36.93
N LEU A 430 18.95 -9.30 35.88
CA LEU A 430 17.95 -8.74 34.96
C LEU A 430 17.78 -9.66 33.76
N ASP A 431 16.54 -10.07 33.49
CA ASP A 431 16.21 -10.83 32.29
C ASP A 431 16.02 -9.88 31.11
N ILE A 432 16.89 -10.00 30.12
CA ILE A 432 16.94 -9.07 28.99
C ILE A 432 15.69 -9.14 28.11
N ASP A 433 15.07 -10.31 27.97
CA ASP A 433 13.84 -10.46 27.17
C ASP A 433 12.68 -9.78 27.88
N SER A 434 12.56 -9.94 29.20
CA SER A 434 11.55 -9.25 30.01
C SER A 434 11.69 -7.72 29.90
N VAL A 435 12.91 -7.20 29.94
CA VAL A 435 13.18 -5.75 29.79
C VAL A 435 12.81 -5.24 28.39
N LEU A 436 12.95 -6.06 27.35
CA LEU A 436 12.61 -5.68 25.96
C LEU A 436 11.11 -5.81 25.65
N ILE A 437 10.41 -6.74 26.30
CA ILE A 437 8.98 -7.01 26.11
C ILE A 437 8.10 -6.02 26.89
N ASP A 438 8.55 -5.52 28.05
CA ASP A 438 7.80 -4.55 28.88
C ASP A 438 7.76 -3.11 28.29
N ASN A 439 8.18 -2.91 27.03
CA ASN A 439 8.16 -1.61 26.35
C ASN A 439 6.76 -1.16 25.86
N ASP A 440 5.67 -1.74 26.39
CA ASP A 440 4.32 -1.14 26.31
C ASP A 440 4.17 0.12 27.18
N MET A 441 5.26 0.59 27.80
CA MET A 441 5.29 1.83 28.55
C MET A 441 5.83 2.98 27.71
N GLU A 442 4.92 3.88 27.30
CA GLU A 442 5.16 5.33 27.26
C GLU A 442 5.56 5.88 28.66
N SER A 443 6.51 5.24 29.37
CA SER A 443 7.03 5.73 30.64
C SER A 443 8.39 6.36 30.41
N ASP A 444 8.43 7.70 30.55
CA ASP A 444 9.57 8.54 30.96
C ASP A 444 10.94 7.85 31.06
N VAL A 445 11.51 7.37 29.95
CA VAL A 445 12.96 7.22 29.86
C VAL A 445 13.49 8.65 29.76
N ASP A 446 13.91 9.20 30.90
CA ASP A 446 14.52 10.53 30.95
C ASP A 446 15.84 10.49 30.17
N VAL A 447 15.77 10.72 28.86
CA VAL A 447 16.91 10.71 27.93
C VAL A 447 17.95 11.75 28.37
N ASN A 448 17.56 12.75 29.17
CA ASN A 448 18.49 13.72 29.75
C ASN A 448 19.43 13.12 30.81
N ARG A 449 19.10 11.96 31.39
CA ARG A 449 20.04 11.21 32.25
C ARG A 449 21.12 10.51 31.44
N LEU A 450 20.80 10.04 30.25
CA LEU A 450 21.76 9.40 29.34
C LEU A 450 22.73 10.43 28.74
N SER A 451 22.26 11.65 28.46
CA SER A 451 23.13 12.73 27.94
C SER A 451 24.15 13.28 28.94
N ASN A 452 24.06 12.91 30.22
CA ASN A 452 25.08 13.24 31.24
C ASN A 452 26.22 12.21 31.31
N VAL A 453 26.12 11.09 30.60
CA VAL A 453 27.19 10.10 30.51
C VAL A 453 28.03 10.41 29.28
N THR A 454 29.31 10.73 29.49
CA THR A 454 30.28 10.91 28.41
C THR A 454 31.14 9.65 28.33
N VAL A 455 31.04 8.92 27.22
CA VAL A 455 31.87 7.75 26.90
C VAL A 455 32.86 8.15 25.83
N ILE A 456 34.15 7.92 26.06
CA ILE A 456 35.24 8.24 25.11
C ILE A 456 35.92 6.98 24.61
N SER A 457 36.67 7.07 23.50
CA SER A 457 37.36 5.93 22.88
C SER A 457 38.40 5.25 23.77
N GLU A 458 38.85 5.93 24.82
CA GLU A 458 39.85 5.45 25.77
C GLU A 458 39.25 4.69 26.96
N ASP A 459 37.92 4.68 27.12
CA ASP A 459 37.25 3.94 28.17
C ASP A 459 37.30 2.42 27.90
N ILE A 460 37.35 1.63 28.98
CA ILE A 460 37.37 0.17 28.88
C ILE A 460 35.98 -0.31 28.42
N ALA A 461 35.90 -0.99 27.28
CA ALA A 461 34.62 -1.50 26.76
C ALA A 461 34.20 -2.82 27.43
N TYR A 462 35.15 -3.72 27.68
CA TYR A 462 34.87 -5.04 28.23
C TYR A 462 36.01 -5.60 29.09
N ILE A 463 35.71 -6.61 29.90
CA ILE A 463 36.71 -7.44 30.59
C ILE A 463 36.57 -8.87 30.08
N ILE A 464 37.63 -9.43 29.51
CA ILE A 464 37.64 -10.84 29.06
C ILE A 464 38.50 -11.67 30.01
N PHE A 465 37.95 -12.80 30.46
CA PHE A 465 38.70 -13.80 31.22
C PHE A 465 39.20 -14.91 30.33
N THR A 466 40.49 -15.20 30.43
CA THR A 466 41.11 -16.34 29.73
C THR A 466 41.12 -17.57 30.62
N SER A 467 41.22 -18.77 30.01
CA SER A 467 41.40 -20.02 30.73
C SER A 467 42.78 -20.03 31.40
N GLY A 468 42.85 -19.52 32.63
CA GLY A 468 44.07 -19.54 33.42
C GLY A 468 44.53 -20.98 33.66
N SER A 469 45.78 -21.29 33.30
CA SER A 469 46.46 -22.58 33.55
C SER A 469 46.56 -22.99 35.03
N THR A 470 46.06 -22.14 35.94
CA THR A 470 46.14 -22.27 37.40
C THR A 470 44.77 -22.51 38.05
N GLY A 471 43.70 -22.68 37.26
CA GLY A 471 42.33 -22.90 37.76
C GLY A 471 41.61 -21.62 38.23
N THR A 472 42.32 -20.49 38.31
CA THR A 472 41.72 -19.17 38.58
C THR A 472 41.67 -18.34 37.29
N PRO A 473 40.52 -17.73 36.94
CA PRO A 473 40.41 -16.85 35.77
C PRO A 473 41.34 -15.63 35.89
N LYS A 474 42.01 -15.24 34.79
CA LYS A 474 42.85 -14.02 34.72
C LYS A 474 42.19 -12.99 33.81
N THR A 475 42.17 -11.74 34.25
CA THR A 475 41.59 -10.60 33.52
C THR A 475 42.50 -10.10 32.41
N VAL A 476 41.91 -9.83 31.24
CA VAL A 476 42.48 -8.99 30.19
C VAL A 476 41.54 -7.80 30.03
N SER A 477 42.06 -6.61 30.31
CA SER A 477 41.37 -5.32 30.16
C SER A 477 41.77 -4.66 28.85
#